data_AF-A0A1Y0Y6Q4-F1
#
_entry.id   AF-A0A1Y0Y6Q4-F1
#
_cell.length_a   1.000
_cell.length_b   1.000
_cell.length_c   1.000
_cell.angle_alpha   90.00
_cell.angle_beta   90.00
_cell.angle_gamma   90.00
#
_symmetry.space_group_name_H-M   'P 1'
#
loop_
_entity.id
_entity.type
_entity.pdbx_description
1 polymer ?
#
loop_
_entity_poly.entity_id
_entity_poly.type
_entity_poly.pdbx_seq_one_letter_code
_entity_poly.pdbx_strand_id
1 'polypeptide(L)'
;MTTERKRKRPQKSESLTIRLDPKMRFALEFIARVKGQTITKVIERAVMEAADRADIYDENGYDKLSWLNYWDVNEGIRAINLAQDSRTHPSFEEEEMLDFIKTHWRFFSHDSLLRTLNREKIEVLWPHMSEIMNVWRETKGTNRGEASRVMTKLLSEAGIKGKETIKTLPDLSDEIPF
;
A
#
# COMPACT_ATOMS: atom_id res chain seq x y z
N MET A 1 30.98 35.02 -6.09
CA MET A 1 29.80 34.35 -5.50
C MET A 1 29.51 33.11 -6.31
N THR A 2 29.84 31.94 -5.79
CA THR A 2 29.73 30.67 -6.51
C THR A 2 28.55 29.90 -5.93
N THR A 3 27.43 29.85 -6.65
CA THR A 3 26.25 29.11 -6.23
C THR A 3 26.49 27.61 -6.37
N GLU A 4 26.63 26.89 -5.26
CA GLU A 4 26.67 25.44 -5.22
C GLU A 4 25.34 24.85 -5.71
N ARG A 5 25.41 24.06 -6.79
CA ARG A 5 24.31 23.24 -7.28
C ARG A 5 24.05 22.11 -6.28
N LYS A 6 22.95 22.22 -5.54
CA LYS A 6 22.43 21.17 -4.63
C LYS A 6 22.31 19.85 -5.41
N ARG A 7 23.18 18.87 -5.13
CA ARG A 7 23.14 17.53 -5.75
C ARG A 7 21.81 16.85 -5.42
N LYS A 8 21.01 16.52 -6.44
CA LYS A 8 19.81 15.68 -6.29
C LYS A 8 20.24 14.34 -5.68
N ARG A 9 19.61 13.94 -4.57
CA ARG A 9 19.84 12.60 -3.98
C ARG A 9 19.49 11.55 -5.04
N PRO A 10 20.34 10.54 -5.27
CA PRO A 10 20.04 9.48 -6.22
C PRO A 10 18.75 8.77 -5.80
N GLN A 11 17.81 8.67 -6.73
CA GLN A 11 16.58 7.92 -6.54
C GLN A 11 16.95 6.45 -6.31
N LYS A 12 16.36 5.83 -5.29
CA LYS A 12 16.61 4.43 -4.95
C LYS A 12 16.21 3.56 -6.15
N SER A 13 17.17 2.85 -6.74
CA SER A 13 16.91 1.90 -7.82
C SER A 13 16.54 0.55 -7.22
N GLU A 14 15.45 -0.05 -7.71
CA GLU A 14 15.02 -1.40 -7.34
C GLU A 14 15.43 -2.41 -8.43
N SER A 15 15.86 -3.60 -8.02
CA SER A 15 16.23 -4.67 -8.95
C SER A 15 15.00 -5.53 -9.30
N LEU A 16 14.69 -5.64 -10.58
CA LEU A 16 13.61 -6.49 -11.09
C LEU A 16 14.18 -7.57 -12.02
N THR A 17 13.83 -8.84 -11.74
CA THR A 17 14.21 -9.99 -12.57
C THR A 17 13.01 -10.44 -13.40
N ILE A 18 13.10 -10.28 -14.73
CA ILE A 18 12.04 -10.68 -15.67
C ILE A 18 12.53 -11.86 -16.51
N ARG A 19 11.68 -12.88 -16.70
CA ARG A 19 11.94 -13.95 -17.68
C ARG A 19 11.46 -13.49 -19.05
N LEU A 20 12.35 -13.51 -20.03
CA LEU A 20 12.06 -13.14 -21.41
C LEU A 20 12.35 -14.34 -22.31
N ASP A 21 11.49 -14.59 -23.29
CA ASP A 21 11.82 -15.52 -24.35
C ASP A 21 12.98 -14.97 -25.21
N PRO A 22 13.71 -15.84 -25.94
CA PRO A 22 14.86 -15.42 -26.73
C PRO A 22 14.56 -14.32 -27.77
N LYS A 23 13.35 -14.31 -28.35
CA LYS A 23 12.96 -13.33 -29.38
C LYS A 23 12.76 -11.95 -28.77
N MET A 24 12.07 -11.87 -27.63
CA MET A 24 11.87 -10.60 -26.91
C MET A 24 13.19 -10.03 -26.40
N ARG A 25 14.08 -10.88 -25.87
CA ARG A 25 15.43 -10.46 -25.47
C ARG A 25 16.18 -9.83 -26.65
N PHE A 26 16.22 -10.51 -27.80
CA PHE A 26 16.91 -10.00 -28.98
C PHE A 26 16.33 -8.68 -29.48
N ALA A 27 14.99 -8.56 -29.54
CA ALA A 27 14.33 -7.33 -29.97
C ALA A 27 14.69 -6.13 -29.06
N LEU A 28 14.72 -6.36 -27.74
CA LEU A 28 15.10 -5.34 -26.76
C LEU A 28 16.56 -4.91 -26.92
N GLU A 29 17.47 -5.86 -27.10
CA GLU A 29 18.89 -5.59 -27.39
C GLU A 29 19.09 -4.82 -28.70
N PHE A 30 18.35 -5.17 -29.75
CA PHE A 30 18.39 -4.49 -31.04
C PHE A 30 17.95 -3.01 -30.90
N ILE A 31 16.82 -2.75 -30.23
CA ILE A 31 16.32 -1.38 -30.01
C ILE A 31 17.31 -0.57 -29.17
N ALA A 32 17.90 -1.17 -28.13
CA ALA A 32 18.91 -0.52 -27.29
C ALA A 32 20.11 -0.07 -28.13
N ARG A 33 20.62 -0.94 -29.03
CA ARG A 33 21.72 -0.62 -29.95
C ARG A 33 21.35 0.47 -30.95
N VAL A 34 20.18 0.35 -31.60
CA VAL A 34 19.72 1.34 -32.59
C VAL A 34 19.54 2.73 -31.97
N LYS A 35 19.03 2.81 -30.73
CA LYS A 35 18.81 4.08 -30.03
C LYS A 35 20.04 4.60 -29.26
N GLY A 36 21.13 3.82 -29.19
CA GLY A 36 22.32 4.16 -28.38
C GLY A 36 22.01 4.27 -26.88
N GLN A 37 21.06 3.49 -26.38
CA GLN A 37 20.59 3.51 -24.99
C GLN A 37 20.88 2.18 -24.30
N THR A 38 20.92 2.19 -22.96
CA THR A 38 20.95 0.93 -22.20
C THR A 38 19.60 0.22 -22.30
N ILE A 39 19.61 -1.10 -22.19
CA ILE A 39 18.40 -1.92 -22.12
C ILE A 39 17.46 -1.38 -21.03
N THR A 40 18.00 -1.04 -19.86
CA THR A 40 17.27 -0.44 -18.74
C THR A 40 16.50 0.80 -19.16
N LYS A 41 17.13 1.76 -19.85
CA LYS A 41 16.45 2.98 -20.31
C LYS A 41 15.35 2.71 -21.33
N VAL A 42 15.54 1.73 -22.20
CA VAL A 42 14.52 1.33 -23.17
C VAL A 42 13.29 0.77 -22.45
N ILE A 43 13.51 -0.10 -21.45
CA ILE A 43 12.42 -0.66 -20.63
C ILE A 43 11.72 0.45 -19.85
N GLU A 44 12.47 1.26 -19.09
CA GLU A 44 11.93 2.36 -18.28
C GLU A 44 11.01 3.25 -19.11
N ARG A 45 11.50 3.69 -20.27
CA ARG A 45 10.72 4.52 -21.18
C ARG A 45 9.48 3.81 -21.70
N ALA A 46 9.60 2.55 -22.12
CA ALA A 46 8.47 1.79 -22.64
C ALA A 46 7.39 1.56 -21.57
N VAL A 47 7.80 1.26 -20.34
CA VAL A 47 6.88 1.05 -19.20
C VAL A 47 6.21 2.35 -18.81
N MET A 48 6.95 3.46 -18.68
CA MET A 48 6.36 4.77 -18.37
C MET A 48 5.38 5.21 -19.45
N GLU A 49 5.76 5.09 -20.73
CA GLU A 49 4.86 5.41 -21.84
C GLU A 49 3.60 4.51 -21.86
N ALA A 50 3.72 3.24 -21.47
CA ALA A 50 2.58 2.33 -21.36
C ALA A 50 1.68 2.70 -20.17
N ALA A 51 2.27 3.00 -19.02
CA ALA A 51 1.56 3.41 -17.80
C ALA A 51 0.81 4.73 -18.00
N ASP A 52 1.42 5.71 -18.67
CA ASP A 52 0.80 7.01 -18.96
C ASP A 52 -0.39 6.91 -19.94
N ARG A 53 -0.50 5.78 -20.66
CA ARG A 53 -1.66 5.47 -21.53
C ARG A 53 -2.64 4.51 -20.87
N ALA A 54 -2.31 3.94 -19.71
CA ALA A 54 -3.15 3.00 -19.01
C ALA A 54 -4.09 3.77 -18.09
N ASP A 55 -5.35 3.83 -18.51
CA ASP A 55 -6.39 4.57 -17.82
C ASP A 55 -7.48 3.62 -17.35
N ILE A 56 -7.90 3.80 -16.09
CA ILE A 56 -9.03 3.12 -15.48
C ILE A 56 -10.22 4.07 -15.53
N TYR A 57 -11.28 3.61 -16.18
CA TYR A 57 -12.52 4.38 -16.29
C TYR A 57 -13.51 3.93 -15.22
N ASP A 58 -14.29 4.87 -14.69
CA ASP A 58 -15.49 4.55 -13.91
C ASP A 58 -16.59 3.95 -14.81
N GLU A 59 -17.56 3.23 -14.22
CA GLU A 59 -18.71 2.64 -14.92
C GLU A 59 -19.48 3.69 -15.74
N ASN A 60 -19.46 4.94 -15.29
CA ASN A 60 -20.11 6.06 -15.97
C ASN A 60 -19.21 6.74 -17.03
N GLY A 61 -17.93 6.35 -17.14
CA GLY A 61 -16.96 6.89 -18.12
C GLY A 61 -16.48 8.32 -17.87
N TYR A 62 -16.94 8.98 -16.79
CA TYR A 62 -16.60 10.37 -16.50
C TYR A 62 -15.26 10.53 -15.78
N ASP A 63 -14.94 9.62 -14.87
CA ASP A 63 -13.69 9.68 -14.12
C ASP A 63 -12.61 8.83 -14.77
N LYS A 64 -11.48 9.48 -15.03
CA LYS A 64 -10.27 8.91 -15.60
C LYS A 64 -9.21 8.81 -14.52
N LEU A 65 -8.96 7.61 -14.03
CA LEU A 65 -7.90 7.34 -13.06
C LEU A 65 -6.66 6.80 -13.77
N SER A 66 -5.52 7.40 -13.47
CA SER A 66 -4.20 6.99 -13.96
C SER A 66 -3.40 6.35 -12.83
N TRP A 67 -2.26 5.74 -13.16
CA TRP A 67 -1.35 5.19 -12.15
C TRP A 67 -0.90 6.23 -11.11
N LEU A 68 -0.86 7.53 -11.47
CA LEU A 68 -0.53 8.63 -10.56
C LEU A 68 -1.57 8.81 -9.44
N ASN A 69 -2.81 8.39 -9.65
CA ASN A 69 -3.86 8.45 -8.64
C ASN A 69 -3.62 7.44 -7.50
N TYR A 70 -2.89 6.36 -7.78
CA TYR A 70 -2.55 5.32 -6.81
C TYR A 70 -1.13 5.48 -6.25
N TRP A 71 -0.25 6.19 -6.96
CA TRP A 71 1.15 6.35 -6.58
C TRP A 71 1.32 7.21 -5.32
N ASP A 72 2.08 6.69 -4.37
CA ASP A 72 2.53 7.36 -3.15
C ASP A 72 3.97 6.93 -2.86
N VAL A 73 4.73 7.73 -2.10
CA VAL A 73 6.10 7.33 -1.68
C VAL A 73 6.04 6.18 -0.67
N ASN A 74 5.00 6.15 0.16
CA ASN A 74 4.75 5.11 1.14
C ASN A 74 4.11 3.88 0.46
N GLU A 75 4.77 2.74 0.60
CA GLU A 75 4.31 1.48 0.01
C GLU A 75 2.94 1.03 0.51
N GLY A 76 2.65 1.24 1.80
CA GLY A 76 1.36 0.88 2.39
C GLY A 76 0.19 1.68 1.88
N ILE A 77 0.38 2.98 1.69
CA ILE A 77 -0.64 3.82 1.06
C ILE A 77 -0.91 3.34 -0.37
N ARG A 78 0.14 3.05 -1.15
CA ARG A 78 -0.02 2.51 -2.51
C ARG A 78 -0.79 1.19 -2.52
N ALA A 79 -0.39 0.26 -1.67
CA ALA A 79 -0.99 -1.07 -1.61
C ALA A 79 -2.46 -1.01 -1.17
N ILE A 80 -2.80 -0.18 -0.19
CA ILE A 80 -4.20 0.03 0.23
C ILE A 80 -5.02 0.64 -0.91
N ASN A 81 -4.52 1.71 -1.54
CA ASN A 81 -5.24 2.38 -2.62
C ASN A 81 -5.48 1.46 -3.82
N LEU A 82 -4.48 0.64 -4.20
CA LEU A 82 -4.64 -0.37 -5.25
C LEU A 82 -5.67 -1.42 -4.83
N ALA A 83 -5.52 -2.03 -3.64
CA ALA A 83 -6.43 -3.07 -3.19
C ALA A 83 -7.89 -2.60 -3.07
N GLN A 84 -8.12 -1.33 -2.76
CA GLN A 84 -9.47 -0.75 -2.67
C GLN A 84 -10.21 -0.68 -4.00
N ASP A 85 -9.49 -0.64 -5.12
CA ASP A 85 -10.07 -0.52 -6.45
C ASP A 85 -10.13 -1.89 -7.13
N SER A 86 -11.32 -2.47 -7.23
CA SER A 86 -11.52 -3.77 -7.88
C SER A 86 -11.05 -3.79 -9.34
N ARG A 87 -10.98 -2.64 -10.01
CA ARG A 87 -10.54 -2.52 -11.41
C ARG A 87 -9.02 -2.70 -11.57
N THR A 88 -8.25 -2.60 -10.49
CA THR A 88 -6.81 -2.94 -10.52
C THR A 88 -6.57 -4.44 -10.39
N HIS A 89 -7.63 -5.25 -10.27
CA HIS A 89 -7.58 -6.72 -10.14
C HIS A 89 -6.67 -7.17 -8.99
N PRO A 90 -6.96 -6.76 -7.74
CA PRO A 90 -6.16 -7.15 -6.60
C PRO A 90 -6.07 -8.68 -6.47
N SER A 91 -4.92 -9.16 -6.04
CA SER A 91 -4.71 -10.57 -5.71
C SER A 91 -5.46 -10.97 -4.45
N PHE A 92 -5.65 -12.27 -4.24
CA PHE A 92 -6.27 -12.80 -3.03
C PHE A 92 -5.59 -12.32 -1.73
N GLU A 93 -4.25 -12.23 -1.72
CA GLU A 93 -3.51 -11.75 -0.56
C GLU A 93 -3.80 -10.26 -0.28
N GLU A 94 -3.92 -9.45 -1.34
CA GLU A 94 -4.27 -8.03 -1.23
C GLU A 94 -5.72 -7.81 -0.79
N GLU A 95 -6.64 -8.65 -1.25
CA GLU A 95 -8.04 -8.64 -0.80
C GLU A 95 -8.15 -9.02 0.68
N GLU A 96 -7.44 -10.06 1.13
CA GLU A 96 -7.39 -10.46 2.54
C GLU A 96 -6.77 -9.36 3.41
N MET A 97 -5.68 -8.75 2.96
CA MET A 97 -5.06 -7.60 3.62
C MET A 97 -6.05 -6.44 3.74
N LEU A 98 -6.79 -6.13 2.67
CA LEU A 98 -7.77 -5.05 2.70
C LEU A 98 -8.92 -5.34 3.67
N ASP A 99 -9.41 -6.58 3.72
CA ASP A 99 -10.44 -6.99 4.69
C ASP A 99 -9.96 -6.81 6.13
N PHE A 100 -8.72 -7.21 6.41
CA PHE A 100 -8.07 -6.97 7.70
C PHE A 100 -8.00 -5.47 8.03
N ILE A 101 -7.58 -4.64 7.08
CA ILE A 101 -7.46 -3.19 7.25
C ILE A 101 -8.83 -2.55 7.46
N LYS A 102 -9.88 -2.97 6.73
CA LYS A 102 -11.25 -2.49 6.93
C LYS A 102 -11.78 -2.84 8.33
N THR A 103 -11.50 -4.05 8.80
CA THR A 103 -11.84 -4.50 10.15
C THR A 103 -11.15 -3.64 11.21
N HIS A 104 -9.89 -3.25 10.97
CA HIS A 104 -9.04 -2.49 11.88
C HIS A 104 -8.82 -1.04 11.46
N TRP A 105 -9.79 -0.44 10.78
CA TRP A 105 -9.60 0.82 10.05
C TRP A 105 -9.02 1.95 10.90
N ARG A 106 -9.29 1.99 12.21
CA ARG A 106 -8.79 3.02 13.16
C ARG A 106 -7.26 3.11 13.24
N PHE A 107 -6.56 2.04 12.85
CA PHE A 107 -5.11 1.99 12.79
C PHE A 107 -4.55 2.50 11.46
N PHE A 108 -5.34 2.51 10.40
CA PHE A 108 -4.90 2.79 9.03
C PHE A 108 -5.55 4.03 8.42
N SER A 109 -6.68 4.50 8.95
CA SER A 109 -7.49 5.57 8.39
C SER A 109 -8.20 6.38 9.47
N HIS A 110 -8.63 7.59 9.11
CA HIS A 110 -9.49 8.45 9.92
C HIS A 110 -10.98 8.14 9.73
N ASP A 111 -11.34 7.38 8.69
CA ASP A 111 -12.70 6.95 8.40
C ASP A 111 -12.76 5.46 8.02
N SER A 112 -13.91 4.83 8.26
CA SER A 112 -14.14 3.41 7.99
C SER A 112 -14.23 3.06 6.51
N LEU A 113 -14.37 4.05 5.62
CA LEU A 113 -14.36 3.87 4.17
C LEU A 113 -12.94 4.00 3.60
N LEU A 114 -11.94 4.21 4.45
CA LEU A 114 -10.52 4.36 4.10
C LEU A 114 -10.26 5.52 3.12
N ARG A 115 -11.11 6.55 3.09
CA ARG A 115 -10.92 7.72 2.21
C ARG A 115 -9.74 8.59 2.65
N THR A 116 -9.46 8.62 3.94
CA THR A 116 -8.42 9.46 4.55
C THR A 116 -7.45 8.63 5.37
N LEU A 117 -6.49 8.01 4.68
CA LEU A 117 -5.47 7.16 5.29
C LEU A 117 -4.59 7.93 6.30
N ASN A 118 -4.21 7.26 7.38
CA ASN A 118 -3.31 7.78 8.40
C ASN A 118 -1.87 7.38 8.09
N ARG A 119 -1.16 8.24 7.35
CA ARG A 119 0.22 8.02 6.92
C ARG A 119 1.16 7.68 8.08
N GLU A 120 1.12 8.44 9.17
CA GLU A 120 2.06 8.28 10.29
C GLU A 120 1.95 6.87 10.90
N LYS A 121 0.73 6.38 11.09
CA LYS A 121 0.50 5.02 11.58
C LYS A 121 0.89 3.97 10.55
N ILE A 122 0.54 4.18 9.28
CA ILE A 122 0.89 3.24 8.20
C ILE A 122 2.41 3.11 8.08
N GLU A 123 3.19 4.20 8.17
CA GLU A 123 4.65 4.17 8.13
C GLU A 123 5.27 3.27 9.21
N VAL A 124 4.67 3.22 10.39
CA VAL A 124 5.12 2.37 11.50
C VAL A 124 4.65 0.94 11.35
N LEU A 125 3.38 0.73 10.94
CA LEU A 125 2.79 -0.61 10.88
C LEU A 125 3.19 -1.38 9.63
N TRP A 126 3.38 -0.72 8.49
CA TRP A 126 3.59 -1.36 7.20
C TRP A 126 4.75 -2.38 7.17
N PRO A 127 5.94 -2.05 7.74
CA PRO A 127 7.06 -3.00 7.78
C PRO A 127 6.76 -4.31 8.53
N HIS A 128 5.73 -4.31 9.39
CA HIS A 128 5.32 -5.44 10.22
C HIS A 128 4.02 -6.11 9.72
N MET A 129 3.47 -5.71 8.57
CA MET A 129 2.15 -6.17 8.12
C MET A 129 2.07 -7.68 7.95
N SER A 130 3.12 -8.33 7.44
CA SER A 130 3.14 -9.79 7.31
C SER A 130 3.02 -10.49 8.66
N GLU A 131 3.70 -9.98 9.69
CA GLU A 131 3.61 -10.52 11.06
C GLU A 131 2.22 -10.27 11.67
N ILE A 132 1.71 -9.04 11.55
CA ILE A 132 0.40 -8.66 12.05
C ILE A 132 -0.71 -9.50 11.40
N MET A 133 -0.63 -9.73 10.09
CA MET A 133 -1.59 -10.57 9.35
C MET A 133 -1.52 -12.03 9.77
N ASN A 134 -0.33 -12.57 10.04
CA ASN A 134 -0.19 -13.93 10.53
C ASN A 134 -0.84 -14.09 11.91
N VAL A 135 -0.60 -13.14 12.83
CA VAL A 135 -1.29 -13.11 14.13
C VAL A 135 -2.81 -13.05 13.93
N TRP A 136 -3.30 -12.20 13.05
CA TRP A 136 -4.74 -12.12 12.75
C TRP A 136 -5.29 -13.46 12.23
N ARG A 137 -4.61 -14.12 11.29
CA ARG A 137 -5.05 -15.40 10.73
C ARG A 137 -5.18 -16.48 11.82
N GLU A 138 -4.26 -16.49 12.78
CA GLU A 138 -4.26 -17.45 13.89
C GLU A 138 -5.32 -17.13 14.95
N THR A 139 -5.55 -15.84 15.25
CA THR A 139 -6.42 -15.44 16.38
C THR A 139 -7.82 -14.98 16.00
N LYS A 140 -8.14 -14.76 14.71
CA LYS A 140 -9.47 -14.21 14.29
C LYS A 140 -10.68 -15.01 14.76
N GLY A 141 -10.52 -16.31 14.99
CA GLY A 141 -11.58 -17.21 15.48
C GLY A 141 -11.69 -17.29 17.01
N THR A 142 -10.63 -16.95 17.75
CA THR A 142 -10.52 -17.18 19.20
C THR A 142 -10.38 -15.87 19.98
N ASN A 143 -9.50 -14.97 19.53
CA ASN A 143 -9.24 -13.69 20.17
C ASN A 143 -8.91 -12.61 19.10
N ARG A 144 -9.96 -11.91 18.67
CA ARG A 144 -9.86 -10.83 17.67
C ARG A 144 -9.07 -9.60 18.14
N GLY A 145 -8.84 -9.46 19.45
CA GLY A 145 -8.13 -8.32 20.02
C GLY A 145 -6.61 -8.39 19.91
N GLU A 146 -6.02 -9.58 19.68
CA GLU A 146 -4.55 -9.74 19.71
C GLU A 146 -3.85 -8.94 18.62
N ALA A 147 -4.36 -8.95 17.39
CA ALA A 147 -3.80 -8.12 16.32
C ALA A 147 -3.82 -6.62 16.67
N SER A 148 -4.91 -6.15 17.31
CA SER A 148 -5.02 -4.76 17.79
C SER A 148 -4.01 -4.45 18.90
N ARG A 149 -3.71 -5.40 19.79
CA ARG A 149 -2.68 -5.24 20.83
C ARG A 149 -1.29 -5.13 20.23
N VAL A 150 -0.96 -5.96 19.24
CA VAL A 150 0.32 -5.90 18.51
C VAL A 150 0.47 -4.54 17.83
N MET A 151 -0.54 -4.09 17.08
CA MET A 151 -0.50 -2.77 16.42
C MET A 151 -0.37 -1.62 17.43
N THR A 152 -1.10 -1.67 18.54
CA THR A 152 -1.01 -0.65 19.59
C THR A 152 0.37 -0.59 20.23
N LYS A 153 1.01 -1.75 20.44
CA LYS A 153 2.38 -1.85 20.94
C LYS A 153 3.38 -1.23 19.96
N LEU A 154 3.31 -1.57 18.67
CA LEU A 154 4.19 -1.00 17.65
C LEU A 154 4.06 0.53 17.56
N LEU A 155 2.82 1.04 17.60
CA LEU A 155 2.57 2.48 17.58
C LEU A 155 3.11 3.17 18.84
N SER A 156 2.96 2.56 20.01
CA SER A 156 3.44 3.14 21.27
C SER A 156 4.97 3.16 21.35
N GLU A 157 5.64 2.11 20.87
CA GLU A 157 7.11 2.05 20.74
C GLU A 157 7.66 3.10 19.78
N ALA A 158 6.91 3.44 18.72
CA ALA A 158 7.22 4.53 17.80
C ALA A 158 6.84 5.93 18.35
N GLY A 159 6.29 6.03 19.56
CA GLY A 159 5.87 7.30 20.17
C GLY A 159 4.54 7.86 19.62
N ILE A 160 3.83 7.11 18.77
CA ILE A 160 2.52 7.49 18.25
C ILE A 160 1.46 7.13 19.29
N LYS A 161 1.11 8.10 20.14
CA LYS A 161 0.05 7.93 21.14
C LYS A 161 -1.32 7.89 20.46
N GLY A 162 -1.96 6.72 20.45
CA GLY A 162 -3.37 6.61 20.12
C GLY A 162 -4.23 7.37 21.13
N LYS A 163 -5.11 8.27 20.67
CA LYS A 163 -6.24 8.77 21.48
C LYS A 163 -7.31 7.69 21.67
N GLU A 164 -6.92 6.47 22.04
CA GLU A 164 -7.88 5.42 22.36
C GLU A 164 -8.15 5.45 23.85
N THR A 165 -9.11 6.31 24.24
CA THR A 165 -9.96 6.02 25.39
C THR A 165 -10.55 4.63 25.17
N ILE A 166 -10.04 3.67 25.92
CA ILE A 166 -10.73 2.41 26.18
C ILE A 166 -12.08 2.82 26.77
N LYS A 167 -13.14 2.86 25.96
CA LYS A 167 -14.49 2.77 26.49
C LYS A 167 -14.62 1.32 26.95
N THR A 168 -14.32 1.07 28.22
CA THR A 168 -14.88 -0.05 28.93
C THR A 168 -16.39 -0.01 28.68
N LEU A 169 -16.91 -1.03 28.00
CA LEU A 169 -18.35 -1.27 27.94
C LEU A 169 -18.86 -1.18 29.39
N PRO A 170 -19.90 -0.37 29.69
CA PRO A 170 -20.55 -0.45 30.98
C PRO A 170 -21.05 -1.89 31.14
N ASP A 171 -20.68 -2.48 32.27
CA ASP A 171 -21.24 -3.74 32.76
C ASP A 171 -22.76 -3.59 32.81
N LEU A 172 -23.47 -4.26 31.92
CA LEU A 172 -24.94 -4.35 31.95
C LEU A 172 -25.34 -5.41 32.98
N SER A 173 -24.89 -5.21 34.21
CA SER A 173 -25.29 -5.98 35.38
C SER A 173 -26.07 -5.08 36.35
N ASP A 174 -27.01 -4.29 35.85
CA ASP A 174 -28.01 -3.63 36.69
C ASP A 174 -29.39 -4.15 36.27
N GLU A 175 -29.84 -5.12 37.07
CA GLU A 175 -31.22 -5.33 37.53
C GLU A 175 -32.34 -5.05 36.52
N ILE A 176 -32.89 -6.13 35.95
CA ILE A 176 -34.28 -6.15 35.48
C ILE A 176 -35.15 -6.43 36.71
N PRO A 177 -35.99 -5.50 37.20
CA PRO A 177 -37.03 -5.84 38.16
C PRO A 177 -38.16 -6.58 37.43
N PHE A 178 -38.64 -7.64 38.07
CA PHE A 178 -39.73 -8.53 37.64
C PHE A 178 -40.98 -7.82 37.11
#